data_AF-A0A5K0Y4M8-F1
#
_entry.id   AF-A0A5K0Y4M8-F1
#
_cell.length_a   1.000
_cell.length_b   1.000
_cell.length_c   1.000
_cell.angle_alpha   90.00
_cell.angle_beta   90.00
_cell.angle_gamma   90.00
#
_symmetry.space_group_name_H-M   'P 1'
#
loop_
_entity.id
_entity.type
_entity.pdbx_description
1 polymer ?
#
loop_
_entity_poly.entity_id
_entity_poly.type
_entity_poly.pdbx_seq_one_letter_code
_entity_poly.pdbx_strand_id
1 'polypeptide(L)' 'AESTNATNESVLKVALDHGKTSGIVKSHDRVVVCQKVGDASVVKIIELEE' A
#
# COMPACT_ATOMS: atom_id res chain seq x y z
N ALA A 1 -6.61 13.76 -17.89
CA ALA A 1 -5.37 13.36 -17.21
C ALA A 1 -5.67 12.08 -16.45
N GLU A 2 -5.30 10.94 -17.04
CA GLU A 2 -5.65 9.58 -16.59
C GLU A 2 -4.35 8.77 -16.55
N SER A 3 -3.39 9.25 -15.76
CA SER A 3 -2.05 8.65 -15.67
C SER A 3 -1.58 8.46 -14.24
N THR A 4 -2.40 8.81 -13.25
CA THR A 4 -2.02 8.80 -11.83
C THR A 4 -2.49 7.55 -11.09
N ASN A 5 -3.34 6.70 -11.67
CA ASN A 5 -3.89 5.54 -10.96
C ASN A 5 -2.97 4.31 -11.02
N ALA A 6 -2.30 4.08 -12.16
CA ALA A 6 -1.42 2.91 -12.35
C ALA A 6 -0.14 2.98 -11.48
N THR A 7 0.42 4.19 -11.28
CA THR A 7 1.61 4.39 -10.44
C THR A 7 1.29 4.21 -8.95
N ASN A 8 0.07 4.55 -8.52
CA ASN A 8 -0.30 4.52 -7.10
C ASN A 8 -0.41 3.10 -6.55
N GLU A 9 -0.95 2.15 -7.31
CA GLU A 9 -1.02 0.75 -6.86
C GLU A 9 0.36 0.08 -6.85
N SER A 10 1.22 0.43 -7.81
CA SER A 10 2.60 -0.09 -7.88
C SER A 10 3.47 0.43 -6.73
N VAL A 11 3.35 1.71 -6.34
CA VAL A 11 4.08 2.28 -5.21
C VAL A 11 3.67 1.63 -3.89
N LEU A 12 2.38 1.33 -3.70
CA LEU A 12 1.91 0.62 -2.51
C LEU A 12 2.45 -0.80 -2.42
N LYS A 13 2.55 -1.51 -3.57
CA LYS A 13 3.18 -2.84 -3.63
C LYS A 13 4.64 -2.79 -3.21
N VAL A 14 5.40 -1.78 -3.66
CA VAL A 14 6.82 -1.63 -3.28
C VAL A 14 6.98 -1.39 -1.78
N ALA A 15 6.17 -0.52 -1.17
CA ALA A 15 6.24 -0.27 0.28
C ALA A 15 5.90 -1.52 1.10
N LEU A 16 4.91 -2.30 0.64
CA LEU A 16 4.52 -3.55 1.27
C LEU A 16 5.62 -4.62 1.15
N ASP A 17 6.19 -4.80 -0.05
CA ASP A 17 7.27 -5.76 -0.29
C ASP A 17 8.53 -5.39 0.49
N HIS A 18 8.84 -4.10 0.61
CA HIS A 18 9.91 -3.62 1.48
C HIS A 18 9.63 -3.94 2.96
N GLY A 19 8.39 -3.76 3.41
CA GLY A 19 7.96 -4.12 4.76
C GLY A 19 8.08 -5.63 5.04
N LYS A 20 7.71 -6.47 4.06
CA LYS A 20 7.83 -7.93 4.13
C LYS A 20 9.29 -8.37 4.17
N THR A 21 10.13 -7.85 3.27
CA THR A 21 11.56 -8.18 3.20
C THR A 21 12.33 -7.68 4.41
N SER A 22 11.95 -6.55 4.99
CA SER A 22 12.51 -6.05 6.26
C SER A 22 12.03 -6.84 7.49
N GLY A 23 11.09 -7.79 7.34
CA GLY A 23 10.53 -8.58 8.42
C GLY A 23 9.58 -7.81 9.35
N ILE A 24 9.21 -6.57 8.97
CA ILE A 24 8.29 -5.70 9.73
C ILE A 24 6.85 -6.15 9.54
N VAL A 25 6.55 -6.66 8.34
CA VAL A 25 5.21 -7.06 7.92
C VAL A 25 5.20 -8.56 7.67
N LYS A 26 4.30 -9.28 8.35
CA LYS A 26 4.17 -10.74 8.26
C LYS A 26 2.82 -11.15 7.69
N SER A 27 2.73 -12.42 7.28
CA SER A 27 1.46 -13.06 6.95
C SER A 27 0.51 -12.94 8.14
N HIS A 28 -0.77 -12.64 7.89
CA HIS A 28 -1.82 -12.34 8.87
C HIS A 28 -1.79 -10.96 9.52
N ASP A 29 -0.82 -10.10 9.19
CA ASP A 29 -0.87 -8.70 9.63
C ASP A 29 -1.93 -7.91 8.86
N ARG A 30 -2.49 -6.89 9.52
CA ARG A 30 -3.37 -5.91 8.91
C ARG A 30 -2.62 -4.60 8.74
N VAL A 31 -2.42 -4.19 7.50
CA VAL A 31 -1.69 -2.96 7.17
C VAL A 31 -2.68 -1.86 6.83
N VAL A 32 -2.56 -0.72 7.50
CA VAL A 32 -3.31 0.50 7.16
C VAL A 32 -2.44 1.36 6.26
N VAL A 33 -2.94 1.65 5.07
CA VAL A 33 -2.29 2.49 4.07
C VAL A 33 -3.00 3.82 4.01
N CYS A 34 -2.26 4.89 4.25
CA CYS A 34 -2.72 6.26 4.08
C CYS A 34 -2.04 6.87 2.85
N GLN A 35 -2.84 7.32 1.88
CA GLN A 35 -2.33 7.91 0.64
C GLN A 35 -3.03 9.23 0.35
N LYS A 36 -2.25 10.24 -0.03
CA LYS A 36 -2.77 11.48 -0.60
C LYS A 36 -2.87 11.34 -2.12
N VAL A 37 -4.05 11.59 -2.68
CA VAL A 37 -4.31 11.52 -4.13
C VAL A 37 -4.90 12.86 -4.58
N GLY A 38 -4.06 13.72 -5.16
CA GLY A 38 -4.44 15.10 -5.44
C GLY A 38 -4.78 15.84 -4.14
N ASP A 39 -6.01 16.37 -4.05
CA ASP A 39 -6.54 17.03 -2.85
C ASP A 39 -7.30 16.07 -1.91
N ALA A 40 -7.47 14.81 -2.31
CA ALA A 40 -8.14 13.79 -1.52
C ALA A 40 -7.16 12.98 -0.66
N SER A 41 -7.67 12.40 0.42
CA SER A 41 -6.96 11.42 1.24
C SER A 41 -7.72 10.09 1.22
N VAL A 42 -7.00 9.01 0.93
CA VAL A 42 -7.53 7.65 0.86
C VAL A 42 -6.87 6.83 1.96
N VAL A 43 -7.70 6.10 2.70
CA VAL A 43 -7.24 5.12 3.69
C VAL A 43 -7.74 3.75 3.25
N LYS A 44 -6.84 2.77 3.18
CA LYS A 44 -7.17 1.38 2.88
C LYS A 44 -6.58 0.47 3.94
N ILE A 45 -7.37 -0.50 4.38
CA ILE A 45 -6.91 -1.59 5.25
C ILE A 45 -6.71 -2.81 4.37
N ILE A 46 -5.52 -3.40 4.43
CA ILE A 46 -5.13 -4.57 3.65
C ILE A 46 -4.79 -5.67 4.64
N GLU A 47 -5.47 -6.79 4.53
CA GLU A 47 -5.09 -8.01 5.23
C GLU A 47 -4.10 -8.78 4.35
N LEU A 48 -3.03 -9.29 4.96
CA LEU A 48 -2.02 -10.05 4.25
C LEU A 48 -2.32 -11.52 4.37
N GLU A 49 -2.82 -12.07 3.27
CA GLU A 49 -2.98 -13.51 3.07
C GLU A 49 -1.60 -14.15 2.87
N GLU A 50 -1.51 -15.44 3.18
CA GLU A 50 -0.30 -16.26 3.04
C GLU A 50 0.07 -16.51 1.57
#